data_AF-A0A4W5KNM5-F1
#
_entry.id   AF-A0A4W5KNM5-F1
#
_cell.length_a   1.000
_cell.length_b   1.000
_cell.length_c   1.000
_cell.angle_alpha   90.00
_cell.angle_beta   90.00
_cell.angle_gamma   90.00
#
_symmetry.space_group_name_H-M   'P 1'
#
loop_
_entity.id
_entity.type
_entity.pdbx_description
1 polymer ?
#
loop_
_entity_poly.entity_id
_entity_poly.type
_entity_poly.pdbx_seq_one_letter_code
_entity_poly.pdbx_strand_id
1 'polypeptide(L)' 'MTSVWFFSQVSGARSFSIDYKNNCFLKDGKPFQYVSGSIHYSRIPHYYWRDRLLKMYMAGLNAVQM' A
#
# COMPACT_ATOMS: atom_id res chain seq x y z
N MET A 1 -22.30 -3.83 -25.55
CA MET A 1 -20.99 -3.57 -24.93
C MET A 1 -21.17 -3.47 -23.42
N THR A 2 -21.32 -4.60 -22.73
CA THR A 2 -21.42 -4.62 -21.25
C THR A 2 -20.04 -4.96 -20.70
N SER A 3 -19.36 -3.95 -20.14
CA SER A 3 -18.10 -4.16 -19.44
C SER A 3 -18.38 -5.01 -18.20
N VAL A 4 -17.93 -6.26 -18.21
CA VAL A 4 -18.02 -7.15 -17.06
C VAL A 4 -17.00 -6.66 -16.03
N TRP A 5 -17.50 -6.06 -14.95
CA TRP A 5 -16.67 -5.74 -13.79
C TRP A 5 -16.25 -7.05 -13.12
N PHE A 6 -15.03 -7.51 -13.39
CA PHE A 6 -14.43 -8.64 -12.67
C PHE A 6 -14.13 -8.22 -11.23
N PHE A 7 -15.11 -8.37 -10.35
CA PHE A 7 -14.88 -8.35 -8.91
C PHE A 7 -14.19 -9.66 -8.52
N SER A 8 -12.86 -9.66 -8.54
CA SER A 8 -12.07 -10.71 -7.89
C SER A 8 -12.25 -10.57 -6.37
N GLN A 9 -13.15 -11.39 -5.84
CA GLN A 9 -13.37 -11.60 -4.41
C GLN A 9 -12.07 -12.16 -3.80
N VAL A 10 -11.36 -11.33 -3.02
CA VAL A 10 -10.14 -11.76 -2.30
C VAL A 10 -10.61 -12.53 -1.06
N SER A 11 -10.82 -13.84 -1.21
CA SER A 11 -11.29 -14.74 -0.14
C SER A 11 -10.15 -15.53 0.51
N GLY A 12 -8.95 -14.94 0.62
CA GLY A 12 -7.77 -15.58 1.20
C GLY A 12 -7.28 -14.90 2.47
N ALA A 13 -6.54 -15.63 3.30
CA ALA A 13 -5.76 -15.05 4.39
C ALA A 13 -4.84 -13.94 3.85
N ARG A 14 -4.66 -12.87 4.63
CA ARG A 14 -3.80 -11.74 4.24
C ARG A 14 -2.39 -12.24 3.92
N SER A 15 -1.86 -11.86 2.76
CA SER A 15 -0.55 -12.30 2.32
C SER A 15 0.24 -11.22 1.59
N PHE A 16 1.57 -11.29 1.71
CA PHE A 16 2.51 -10.45 0.97
C PHE A 16 3.68 -11.34 0.52
N SER A 17 3.89 -11.46 -0.78
CA SER A 17 4.91 -12.36 -1.34
C SER A 17 5.62 -11.73 -2.54
N ILE A 18 6.75 -12.33 -2.94
CA ILE A 18 7.53 -11.93 -4.10
C ILE A 18 7.20 -12.88 -5.25
N ASP A 19 6.77 -12.32 -6.38
CA ASP A 19 6.65 -13.06 -7.63
C ASP A 19 7.90 -12.84 -8.47
N TYR A 20 8.84 -13.78 -8.36
CA TYR A 20 10.09 -13.75 -9.12
C TYR A 20 9.88 -13.93 -10.63
N LYS A 21 8.77 -14.52 -11.08
CA LYS A 21 8.50 -14.71 -12.52
C LYS A 21 8.04 -13.40 -13.17
N ASN A 22 7.18 -12.65 -12.48
CA ASN A 22 6.64 -11.37 -12.96
C ASN A 22 7.39 -10.15 -12.39
N ASN A 23 8.46 -10.37 -11.63
CA ASN A 23 9.31 -9.35 -11.01
C ASN A 23 8.50 -8.28 -10.24
N CYS A 24 7.52 -8.72 -9.45
CA CYS A 24 6.64 -7.83 -8.70
C CYS A 24 6.31 -8.40 -7.32
N PHE A 25 5.72 -7.57 -6.45
CA PHE A 25 5.14 -8.05 -5.20
C PHE A 25 3.70 -8.46 -5.44
N LEU A 26 3.22 -9.45 -4.69
CA LEU A 26 1.82 -9.80 -4.60
C LEU A 26 1.31 -9.42 -3.22
N LYS A 27 0.23 -8.64 -3.17
CA LYS A 27 -0.56 -8.39 -1.96
C LYS A 27 -1.91 -9.07 -2.13
N ASP A 28 -2.17 -10.04 -1.27
CA ASP A 28 -3.39 -10.86 -1.30
C ASP A 28 -3.62 -11.50 -2.69
N GLY A 29 -2.55 -12.01 -3.29
CA GLY A 29 -2.55 -12.65 -4.59
C GLY A 29 -2.64 -11.71 -5.80
N LYS A 30 -2.68 -10.38 -5.59
CA LYS A 30 -2.74 -9.38 -6.66
C LYS A 30 -1.42 -8.62 -6.80
N PRO A 31 -0.96 -8.29 -8.03
CA PRO A 31 0.21 -7.45 -8.23
C PRO A 31 0.13 -6.14 -7.43
N PHE A 32 1.21 -5.81 -6.76
CA PHE A 32 1.30 -4.67 -5.85
C PHE A 32 2.63 -3.95 -6.03
N GLN A 33 2.55 -2.62 -6.06
CA GLN A 33 3.69 -1.73 -6.05
C GLN A 33 3.54 -0.77 -4.87
N TYR A 34 4.52 -0.72 -3.99
CA TYR A 34 4.54 0.30 -2.96
C TYR A 34 5.15 1.60 -3.51
N VAL A 35 4.51 2.71 -3.19
CA VAL A 35 5.04 4.05 -3.32
C VAL A 35 5.13 4.59 -1.90
N SER A 36 6.37 4.68 -1.39
CA SER A 36 6.63 5.00 0.01
C SER A 36 7.32 6.35 0.18
N GLY A 37 7.17 6.91 1.38
CA GLY A 37 7.96 8.03 1.86
C GLY A 37 8.47 7.76 3.27
N SER A 38 9.60 8.37 3.62
CA SER A 38 10.21 8.22 4.94
C SER A 38 9.64 9.23 5.93
N ILE A 39 9.24 8.76 7.12
CA ILE A 39 8.83 9.59 8.24
C ILE A 39 9.40 9.00 9.53
N HIS A 40 10.22 9.77 10.22
CA HIS A 40 10.77 9.33 11.50
C HIS A 40 9.87 9.83 12.63
N TYR A 41 9.15 8.92 13.29
CA TYR A 41 8.20 9.25 14.36
C TYR A 41 8.85 10.02 15.51
N SER A 42 10.13 9.75 15.80
CA SER A 42 10.90 10.41 16.86
C SER A 42 11.14 11.89 16.61
N ARG A 43 11.06 12.35 15.35
CA ARG A 43 11.29 13.75 14.95
C ARG A 43 10.01 14.57 14.88
N ILE A 44 8.85 13.97 15.12
CA ILE A 44 7.54 14.61 14.97
C ILE A 44 6.75 14.40 16.26
N PRO A 45 6.29 15.46 16.94
CA PRO A 45 5.43 15.30 18.11
C PRO A 45 4.19 14.46 17.76
N HIS A 46 3.80 13.56 18.67
CA HIS A 46 2.72 12.58 18.48
C HIS A 46 1.43 13.18 17.90
N TYR A 47 1.06 14.37 18.38
CA TYR A 47 -0.11 15.12 17.92
C TYR A 47 -0.14 15.38 16.40
N TYR A 48 1.04 15.52 15.76
CA TYR A 48 1.15 15.77 14.33
C TYR A 48 1.20 14.52 13.45
N TRP A 49 1.33 13.31 14.03
CA TRP A 49 1.48 12.09 13.22
C TRP A 49 0.31 11.89 12.25
N ARG A 50 -0.92 12.06 12.73
CA ARG A 50 -2.11 11.91 11.89
C ARG A 50 -2.12 12.88 10.71
N ASP A 51 -1.77 14.15 10.96
CA ASP A 51 -1.67 15.16 9.89
C ASP A 51 -0.61 14.79 8.85
N ARG A 52 0.58 14.35 9.30
CA ARG A 52 1.67 13.97 8.39
C ARG A 52 1.32 12.74 7.57
N LEU A 53 0.76 11.71 8.20
CA LEU A 53 0.33 10.48 7.51
C LEU A 53 -0.81 10.76 6.52
N LEU A 54 -1.75 11.64 6.87
CA LEU A 54 -2.83 12.00 5.96
C LEU A 54 -2.31 12.76 4.73
N LYS A 55 -1.40 13.70 4.91
CA LYS A 55 -0.75 14.41 3.80
C LYS A 55 0.05 13.46 2.90
N MET A 56 0.76 12.49 3.47
CA MET A 56 1.46 11.45 2.72
C MET A 56 0.48 10.61 1.88
N TYR A 57 -0.65 10.20 2.46
CA TYR A 57 -1.70 9.49 1.73
C TYR A 57 -2.29 10.33 0.60
N MET A 58 -2.59 11.60 0.85
CA MET A 58 -3.12 12.53 -0.16
C MET A 58 -2.11 12.81 -1.28
N ALA A 59 -0.81 12.70 -1.01
CA ALA A 59 0.25 12.77 -2.01
C ALA A 59 0.37 11.49 -2.87
N GLY A 60 -0.47 10.47 -2.62
CA GLY A 60 -0.49 9.22 -3.38
C GLY A 60 0.38 8.11 -2.80
N LEU A 61 0.94 8.27 -1.60
CA LEU A 61 1.71 7.23 -0.93
C LEU A 61 0.78 6.15 -0.37
N ASN A 62 1.15 4.88 -0.57
CA ASN A 62 0.40 3.73 -0.07
C ASN A 62 1.17 2.92 1.00
N ALA A 63 2.40 3.34 1.30
CA ALA A 63 3.26 2.77 2.31
C ALA A 63 4.11 3.87 2.97
N VAL A 64 4.62 3.58 4.16
CA VAL A 64 5.43 4.51 4.95
C VAL A 64 6.66 3.76 5.44
N GLN A 65 7.83 4.39 5.34
CA GLN A 65 9.09 3.89 5.89
C GLN A 65 9.43 4.68 7.17
N MET A 66 9.75 3.96 8.25
CA MET A 66 10.06 4.57 9.56
C MET A 66 11.56 4.54 9.87
#